data_AF-A0A947IE49-F1
#
_entry.id   AF-A0A947IE49-F1
#
_cell.length_a   1.000
_cell.length_b   1.000
_cell.length_c   1.000
_cell.angle_alpha   90.00
_cell.angle_beta   90.00
_cell.angle_gamma   90.00
#
_symmetry.space_group_name_H-M   'P 1'
#
loop_
_entity.id
_entity.type
_entity.pdbx_description
1 polymer ?
#
loop_
_entity_poly.entity_id
_entity_poly.type
_entity_poly.pdbx_seq_one_letter_code
_entity_poly.pdbx_strand_id
1 'polypeptide(L)'
;MTEPRKFSPREAIPPFSRDLLGSGDVFTRLGSGELGGKATGLAFIRDTLAEGLKADEFPEIEITIPRLTVLTTDLFDAFMEQNDLYEVALSELSDARIAHAFQRASFPPAFVGDLMGLISKVHQPLAVRSSSLLEDALHHPFAGVYGTKMIPNNQFDVETRFRKLVEAIKFVYASVFFEEAKAYIASIERRIEDEKMAVVIQEIVGVRYGERFYPTLSGVGRSYNFYPVGRARPEQGVVDLALGLGKSIVDGGMCWTYSPAFPETNPPVGSAGELLKVTQREFWAVNMGKPPTFDPTKETEYMIQPGLAEAEADETLRFVASTYDPQADRMNPGIENPGPRAVTFAPILFYEQLPLNRLVQKLLKLCEAAVGAPVEIEFAVTLGKKRALPARFGFLQVRPMMVSTEEVEIGEGEMTGDRVLLASDTVLGNGTVEDIRDVVYVRSDSFEARHTPAIAGEIAAMNRPLAAEKRPYLLIGFGRWGSSDPWLGIPVKWAQISGVKTLVEATLPTMNVELSQGSHFFHNLASFQVSYFSVRHDGPFHVDWNWLENQPCVSETPLVRHIRLTKPLHVRVDGRSRQGVVHHE
;
A
#
# COMPACT_ATOMS: atom_id res chain seq x y z
N MET A 1 -22.27 -30.34 12.33
CA MET A 1 -22.16 -29.21 11.39
C MET A 1 -23.07 -28.10 11.90
N THR A 2 -22.53 -27.26 12.77
CA THR A 2 -23.15 -26.00 13.20
C THR A 2 -22.91 -24.98 12.10
N GLU A 3 -23.97 -24.39 11.57
CA GLU A 3 -23.87 -23.25 10.65
C GLU A 3 -23.00 -22.15 11.29
N PRO A 4 -22.07 -21.53 10.55
CA PRO A 4 -21.35 -20.37 11.05
C PRO A 4 -22.37 -19.26 11.34
N ARG A 5 -22.39 -18.74 12.57
CA ARG A 5 -23.16 -17.54 12.93
C ARG A 5 -22.90 -16.47 11.87
N LYS A 6 -23.93 -16.00 11.18
CA LYS A 6 -23.88 -14.77 10.38
C LYS A 6 -23.56 -13.63 11.34
N PHE A 7 -22.28 -13.31 11.49
CA PHE A 7 -21.83 -12.09 12.14
C PHE A 7 -22.44 -10.92 11.35
N SER A 8 -23.20 -10.06 12.02
CA SER A 8 -23.68 -8.80 11.45
C SER A 8 -22.80 -7.68 12.03
N PRO A 9 -21.73 -7.25 11.33
CA PRO A 9 -20.81 -6.24 11.83
C PRO A 9 -21.51 -4.94 12.26
N ARG A 10 -22.66 -4.66 11.63
CA ARG A 10 -23.47 -3.45 11.85
C ARG A 10 -24.16 -3.41 13.22
N GLU A 11 -24.52 -4.56 13.79
CA GLU A 11 -25.12 -4.64 15.13
C GLU A 11 -24.07 -4.54 16.25
N ALA A 12 -22.79 -4.78 15.92
CA ALA A 12 -21.67 -4.78 16.86
C ALA A 12 -21.04 -3.39 17.09
N ILE A 13 -21.43 -2.37 16.33
CA ILE A 13 -20.90 -1.00 16.44
C ILE A 13 -22.00 -0.03 16.92
N PRO A 14 -21.83 0.60 18.09
CA PRO A 14 -22.82 1.51 18.65
C PRO A 14 -22.98 2.77 17.78
N PRO A 15 -24.21 3.29 17.63
CA PRO A 15 -24.42 4.59 17.00
C PRO A 15 -23.69 5.67 17.82
N PHE A 16 -23.09 6.62 17.11
CA PHE A 16 -22.45 7.76 17.73
C PHE A 16 -23.50 8.55 18.52
N SER A 17 -23.17 8.83 19.78
CA SER A 17 -23.90 9.80 20.58
C SER A 17 -22.92 10.85 21.05
N ARG A 18 -23.41 12.09 21.09
CA ARG A 18 -22.66 13.24 21.59
C ARG A 18 -22.24 13.02 23.05
N ASP A 19 -22.91 12.16 23.80
CA ASP A 19 -22.58 11.83 25.19
C ASP A 19 -21.55 10.69 25.33
N LEU A 20 -21.43 9.82 24.31
CA LEU A 20 -20.58 8.60 24.33
C LEU A 20 -19.06 8.89 24.16
N LEU A 21 -18.66 10.09 23.79
CA LEU A 21 -17.22 10.38 23.68
C LEU A 21 -16.50 10.41 25.05
N GLY A 22 -17.26 10.47 26.15
CA GLY A 22 -16.77 10.32 27.52
C GLY A 22 -16.90 8.91 28.11
N SER A 23 -17.55 7.96 27.44
CA SER A 23 -17.83 6.60 27.97
C SER A 23 -16.71 5.58 27.73
N GLY A 24 -15.68 5.92 26.95
CA GLY A 24 -14.59 5.01 26.63
C GLY A 24 -14.82 4.15 25.38
N ASP A 25 -15.92 4.36 24.64
CA ASP A 25 -16.16 3.64 23.39
C ASP A 25 -15.17 4.03 22.30
N VAL A 26 -14.43 3.04 21.80
CA VAL A 26 -13.31 3.20 20.86
C VAL A 26 -13.80 3.12 19.40
N PHE A 27 -15.01 2.65 19.14
CA PHE A 27 -15.54 2.43 17.80
C PHE A 27 -17.02 2.84 17.73
N THR A 28 -17.35 3.85 16.93
CA THR A 28 -18.75 4.32 16.74
C THR A 28 -19.12 4.48 15.26
N ARG A 29 -20.42 4.61 14.95
CA ARG A 29 -20.92 4.88 13.59
C ARG A 29 -21.90 6.06 13.52
N LEU A 30 -21.85 6.80 12.42
CA LEU A 30 -22.76 7.88 12.07
C LEU A 30 -23.55 7.51 10.83
N GLY A 31 -24.87 7.42 10.98
CA GLY A 31 -25.79 6.96 9.95
C GLY A 31 -26.20 5.49 10.09
N SER A 32 -26.98 5.04 9.11
CA SER A 32 -27.66 3.75 9.08
C SER A 32 -27.37 2.95 7.80
N GLY A 33 -26.42 3.40 6.97
CA GLY A 33 -25.97 2.64 5.80
C GLY A 33 -25.03 1.50 6.18
N GLU A 34 -24.23 1.10 5.20
CA GLU A 34 -23.17 0.11 5.35
C GLU A 34 -21.86 0.79 5.82
N LEU A 35 -21.00 0.03 6.47
CA LEU A 35 -19.74 0.53 7.05
C LEU A 35 -18.57 0.54 6.05
N GLY A 36 -18.71 -0.16 4.93
CA GLY A 36 -17.60 -0.47 4.03
C GLY A 36 -16.67 -1.57 4.56
N GLY A 37 -15.75 -1.99 3.70
CA GLY A 37 -14.77 -3.04 3.97
C GLY A 37 -13.92 -2.71 5.18
N LYS A 38 -13.08 -1.66 5.11
CA LYS A 38 -12.08 -1.36 6.15
C LYS A 38 -12.66 -1.35 7.56
N ALA A 39 -13.80 -0.68 7.73
CA ALA A 39 -14.50 -0.62 9.01
C ALA A 39 -15.01 -1.99 9.45
N THR A 40 -15.55 -2.79 8.52
CA THR A 40 -16.01 -4.15 8.79
C THR A 40 -14.86 -5.06 9.20
N GLY A 41 -13.71 -5.01 8.49
CA GLY A 41 -12.52 -5.77 8.85
C GLY A 41 -11.99 -5.41 10.24
N LEU A 42 -11.94 -4.12 10.58
CA LEU A 42 -11.56 -3.66 11.92
C LEU A 42 -12.55 -4.08 13.01
N ALA A 43 -13.86 -4.06 12.72
CA ALA A 43 -14.89 -4.50 13.66
C ALA A 43 -14.79 -6.00 13.93
N PHE A 44 -14.60 -6.79 12.88
CA PHE A 44 -14.43 -8.23 12.96
C PHE A 44 -13.17 -8.62 13.75
N ILE A 45 -12.05 -7.94 13.50
CA ILE A 45 -10.80 -8.29 14.17
C ILE A 45 -10.76 -7.84 15.62
N ARG A 46 -11.47 -6.77 16.00
CA ARG A 46 -11.56 -6.31 17.39
C ARG A 46 -11.94 -7.45 18.34
N ASP A 47 -12.98 -8.20 17.98
CA ASP A 47 -13.50 -9.28 18.82
C ASP A 47 -12.52 -10.47 18.82
N THR A 48 -11.96 -10.80 17.65
CA THR A 48 -10.89 -11.80 17.51
C THR A 48 -9.66 -11.50 18.39
N LEU A 49 -9.23 -10.23 18.44
CA LEU A 49 -8.08 -9.80 19.26
C LEU A 49 -8.40 -9.89 20.75
N ALA A 50 -9.61 -9.48 21.15
CA ALA A 50 -10.05 -9.54 22.54
C ALA A 50 -10.12 -10.98 23.07
N GLU A 51 -10.52 -11.94 22.23
CA GLU A 51 -10.58 -13.36 22.58
C GLU A 51 -9.22 -14.07 22.47
N GLY A 52 -8.42 -13.70 21.46
CA GLY A 52 -7.20 -14.41 21.08
C GLY A 52 -5.93 -13.98 21.83
N LEU A 53 -5.93 -12.78 22.44
CA LEU A 53 -4.81 -12.24 23.21
C LEU A 53 -5.12 -12.33 24.71
N LYS A 54 -4.26 -13.03 25.45
CA LYS A 54 -4.36 -13.06 26.91
C LYS A 54 -3.80 -11.77 27.48
N ALA A 55 -4.46 -11.18 28.47
CA ALA A 55 -4.06 -9.90 29.09
C ALA A 55 -2.59 -9.86 29.54
N ASP A 56 -2.05 -11.00 30.00
CA ASP A 56 -0.68 -11.10 30.52
C ASP A 56 0.35 -11.60 29.48
N GLU A 57 -0.03 -11.82 28.22
CA GLU A 57 0.89 -12.37 27.20
C GLU A 57 1.92 -11.33 26.73
N PHE A 58 1.51 -10.06 26.67
CA PHE A 58 2.35 -8.92 26.29
C PHE A 58 2.13 -7.74 27.25
N PRO A 59 2.49 -7.86 28.54
CA PRO A 59 2.17 -6.87 29.58
C PRO A 59 2.86 -5.52 29.35
N GLU A 60 3.88 -5.49 28.51
CA GLU A 60 4.67 -4.32 28.16
C GLU A 60 4.07 -3.50 26.99
N ILE A 61 3.09 -4.07 26.29
CA ILE A 61 2.51 -3.51 25.07
C ILE A 61 1.00 -3.29 25.25
N GLU A 62 0.59 -2.04 25.23
CA GLU A 62 -0.82 -1.67 25.15
C GLU A 62 -1.31 -1.86 23.70
N ILE A 63 -2.01 -2.97 23.44
CA ILE A 63 -2.55 -3.31 22.11
C ILE A 63 -3.94 -2.72 21.99
N THR A 64 -4.14 -1.82 21.02
CA THR A 64 -5.42 -1.13 20.82
C THR A 64 -5.73 -1.00 19.34
N ILE A 65 -7.02 -0.91 19.02
CA ILE A 65 -7.47 -0.32 17.76
C ILE A 65 -7.67 1.16 18.05
N PRO A 66 -7.04 2.10 17.30
CA PRO A 66 -7.21 3.52 17.56
C PRO A 66 -8.67 3.94 17.45
N ARG A 67 -9.06 4.94 18.25
CA ARG A 67 -10.45 5.40 18.29
C ARG A 67 -10.90 5.81 16.89
N LEU A 68 -12.07 5.32 16.48
CA LEU A 68 -12.58 5.57 15.15
C LEU A 68 -14.10 5.75 15.11
N THR A 69 -14.54 6.58 14.17
CA THR A 69 -15.95 6.85 13.85
C THR A 69 -16.16 6.62 12.37
N VAL A 70 -17.16 5.82 12.02
CA VAL A 70 -17.47 5.48 10.63
C VAL A 70 -18.69 6.27 10.16
N LEU A 71 -18.55 7.06 9.10
CA LEU A 71 -19.67 7.63 8.37
C LEU A 71 -20.16 6.57 7.38
N THR A 72 -21.41 6.12 7.52
CA THR A 72 -21.95 5.06 6.69
C THR A 72 -22.33 5.53 5.28
N THR A 73 -22.55 4.59 4.36
CA THR A 73 -22.80 4.87 2.94
C THR A 73 -24.05 5.72 2.65
N ASP A 74 -25.03 5.76 3.55
CA ASP A 74 -26.23 6.60 3.42
C ASP A 74 -25.91 8.11 3.46
N LEU A 75 -24.84 8.51 4.16
CA LEU A 75 -24.38 9.89 4.10
C LEU A 75 -23.81 10.23 2.72
N PHE A 76 -23.09 9.29 2.09
CA PHE A 76 -22.55 9.48 0.76
C PHE A 76 -23.68 9.66 -0.26
N ASP A 77 -24.68 8.77 -0.24
CA ASP A 77 -25.85 8.86 -1.11
C ASP A 77 -26.55 10.22 -0.94
N ALA A 78 -26.88 10.60 0.30
CA ALA A 78 -27.54 11.87 0.59
C ALA A 78 -26.70 13.09 0.16
N PHE A 79 -25.37 13.02 0.32
CA PHE A 79 -24.45 14.08 -0.12
C PHE A 79 -24.42 14.21 -1.65
N MET A 80 -24.38 13.09 -2.37
CA MET A 80 -24.34 13.07 -3.83
C MET A 80 -25.65 13.59 -4.43
N GLU A 81 -26.80 13.13 -3.92
CA GLU A 81 -28.14 13.53 -4.38
C GLU A 81 -28.43 15.01 -4.08
N GLN A 82 -28.18 15.48 -2.85
CA GLN A 82 -28.50 16.87 -2.46
C GLN A 82 -27.73 17.91 -3.30
N ASN A 83 -26.57 17.55 -3.83
CA ASN A 83 -25.67 18.47 -4.52
C ASN A 83 -25.60 18.21 -6.04
N ASP A 84 -26.44 17.32 -6.58
CA ASP A 84 -26.48 16.94 -8.01
C ASP A 84 -25.10 16.59 -8.57
N LEU A 85 -24.29 15.85 -7.79
CA LEU A 85 -22.86 15.66 -8.12
C LEU A 85 -22.60 14.59 -9.17
N TYR A 86 -23.54 13.68 -9.46
CA TYR A 86 -23.32 12.55 -10.36
C TYR A 86 -22.91 12.98 -11.77
N GLU A 87 -23.49 14.05 -12.33
CA GLU A 87 -23.14 14.54 -13.67
C GLU A 87 -21.66 14.95 -13.74
N VAL A 88 -21.19 15.69 -12.72
CA VAL A 88 -19.78 16.13 -12.65
C VAL A 88 -18.86 14.95 -12.32
N ALA A 89 -19.28 14.08 -11.40
CA ALA A 89 -18.50 12.95 -10.93
C ALA A 89 -18.23 11.92 -12.05
N LEU A 90 -19.23 11.63 -12.88
CA LEU A 90 -19.15 10.66 -13.97
C LEU A 90 -18.60 11.25 -15.29
N SER A 91 -18.31 12.54 -15.32
CA SER A 91 -17.73 13.20 -16.49
C SER A 91 -16.25 12.87 -16.72
N GLU A 92 -15.74 13.24 -17.89
CA GLU A 92 -14.31 13.21 -18.26
C GLU A 92 -13.54 14.46 -17.79
N LEU A 93 -14.06 15.18 -16.78
CA LEU A 93 -13.36 16.32 -16.19
C LEU A 93 -12.13 15.85 -15.42
N SER A 94 -11.12 16.73 -15.32
CA SER A 94 -9.92 16.44 -14.54
C SER A 94 -10.24 16.32 -13.04
N ASP A 95 -9.43 15.52 -12.33
CA ASP A 95 -9.51 15.33 -10.88
C ASP A 95 -9.60 16.65 -10.12
N ALA A 96 -8.88 17.68 -10.56
CA ALA A 96 -8.93 19.02 -9.96
C ALA A 96 -10.31 19.69 -10.08
N ARG A 97 -11.00 19.52 -11.22
CA ARG A 97 -12.36 20.07 -11.40
C ARG A 97 -13.39 19.28 -10.61
N ILE A 98 -13.26 17.95 -10.56
CA ILE A 98 -14.11 17.07 -9.75
C ILE A 98 -13.93 17.44 -8.26
N ALA A 99 -12.69 17.48 -7.76
CA ALA A 99 -12.38 17.85 -6.38
C ALA A 99 -12.97 19.21 -6.03
N HIS A 100 -12.82 20.22 -6.89
CA HIS A 100 -13.38 21.55 -6.63
C HIS A 100 -14.92 21.56 -6.58
N ALA A 101 -15.60 20.76 -7.39
CA ALA A 101 -17.06 20.62 -7.33
C ALA A 101 -17.50 20.01 -5.99
N PHE A 102 -16.85 18.94 -5.53
CA PHE A 102 -17.10 18.32 -4.23
C PHE A 102 -16.78 19.27 -3.07
N GLN A 103 -15.73 20.09 -3.19
CA GLN A 103 -15.40 21.08 -2.16
C GLN A 103 -16.50 22.16 -2.01
N ARG A 104 -17.18 22.54 -3.10
CA ARG A 104 -18.28 23.51 -3.09
C ARG A 104 -19.62 22.95 -2.58
N ALA A 105 -19.78 21.63 -2.59
CA ALA A 105 -20.99 20.96 -2.12
C ALA A 105 -21.25 21.15 -0.62
N SER A 106 -22.50 21.04 -0.19
CA SER A 106 -22.93 21.19 1.20
C SER A 106 -23.27 19.84 1.83
N PHE A 107 -22.89 19.64 3.10
CA PHE A 107 -23.30 18.43 3.83
C PHE A 107 -24.77 18.49 4.24
N PRO A 108 -25.45 17.33 4.32
CA PRO A 108 -26.81 17.29 4.85
C PRO A 108 -26.85 17.76 6.32
N PRO A 109 -27.78 18.64 6.72
CA PRO A 109 -27.80 19.26 8.04
C PRO A 109 -27.78 18.29 9.23
N ALA A 110 -28.39 17.11 9.06
CA ALA A 110 -28.44 16.06 10.09
C ALA A 110 -27.05 15.64 10.57
N PHE A 111 -26.06 15.56 9.67
CA PHE A 111 -24.71 15.08 9.98
C PHE A 111 -23.76 16.20 10.42
N VAL A 112 -24.05 17.45 10.05
CA VAL A 112 -23.24 18.62 10.44
C VAL A 112 -23.13 18.73 11.96
N GLY A 113 -24.25 18.58 12.67
CA GLY A 113 -24.28 18.66 14.13
C GLY A 113 -23.48 17.56 14.81
N ASP A 114 -23.48 16.35 14.24
CA ASP A 114 -22.77 15.20 14.82
C ASP A 114 -21.26 15.25 14.55
N LEU A 115 -20.87 15.65 13.34
CA LEU A 115 -19.47 15.93 13.00
C LEU A 115 -18.91 17.08 13.86
N MET A 116 -19.70 18.11 14.13
CA MET A 116 -19.33 19.18 15.07
C MET A 116 -19.18 18.63 16.50
N GLY A 117 -20.09 17.76 16.93
CA GLY A 117 -20.00 17.07 18.21
C GLY A 117 -18.71 16.25 18.35
N LEU A 118 -18.35 15.51 17.30
CA LEU A 118 -17.11 14.73 17.23
C LEU A 118 -15.87 15.61 17.37
N ILE A 119 -15.74 16.62 16.51
CA ILE A 119 -14.52 17.45 16.41
C ILE A 119 -14.35 18.42 17.59
N SER A 120 -15.43 18.68 18.34
CA SER A 120 -15.36 19.47 19.57
C SER A 120 -14.62 18.75 20.70
N LYS A 121 -14.56 17.40 20.67
CA LYS A 121 -13.96 16.58 21.72
C LYS A 121 -12.61 15.98 21.33
N VAL A 122 -12.37 15.78 20.03
CA VAL A 122 -11.15 15.18 19.50
C VAL A 122 -10.15 16.27 19.10
N HIS A 123 -8.93 16.19 19.62
CA HIS A 123 -7.85 17.16 19.39
C HIS A 123 -6.57 16.49 18.84
N GLN A 124 -6.61 15.18 18.67
CA GLN A 124 -5.56 14.38 18.07
C GLN A 124 -5.64 14.49 16.55
N PRO A 125 -4.52 14.35 15.83
CA PRO A 125 -4.54 14.21 14.37
C PRO A 125 -5.45 13.06 13.93
N LEU A 126 -6.13 13.25 12.79
CA LEU A 126 -7.12 12.31 12.28
C LEU A 126 -6.76 11.85 10.87
N ALA A 127 -6.87 10.55 10.62
CA ALA A 127 -6.88 9.98 9.29
C ALA A 127 -8.34 9.82 8.84
N VAL A 128 -8.69 10.48 7.74
CA VAL A 128 -9.98 10.37 7.06
C VAL A 128 -9.78 9.44 5.87
N ARG A 129 -10.22 8.19 6.02
CA ARG A 129 -9.95 7.09 5.10
C ARG A 129 -11.23 6.68 4.38
N SER A 130 -11.11 6.35 3.11
CA SER A 130 -12.13 5.61 2.36
C SER A 130 -12.42 4.24 3.01
N SER A 131 -13.66 3.79 2.93
CA SER A 131 -14.10 2.44 3.29
C SER A 131 -15.15 2.03 2.24
N SER A 132 -14.67 1.52 1.12
CA SER A 132 -15.51 1.08 0.00
C SER A 132 -16.19 -0.24 0.34
N LEU A 133 -17.36 -0.52 -0.25
CA LEU A 133 -18.03 -1.82 -0.09
C LEU A 133 -17.23 -2.97 -0.71
N LEU A 134 -16.43 -2.68 -1.72
CA LEU A 134 -15.64 -3.66 -2.46
C LEU A 134 -14.26 -3.88 -1.86
N GLU A 135 -13.84 -3.00 -0.95
CA GLU A 135 -12.47 -2.94 -0.44
C GLU A 135 -11.96 -4.23 0.22
N ASP A 136 -12.88 -4.99 0.83
CA ASP A 136 -12.58 -6.28 1.45
C ASP A 136 -13.40 -7.44 0.85
N ALA A 137 -13.88 -7.29 -0.40
CA ALA A 137 -14.44 -8.41 -1.12
C ALA A 137 -13.33 -9.46 -1.36
N LEU A 138 -13.55 -10.68 -0.88
CA LEU A 138 -12.59 -11.81 -0.91
C LEU A 138 -11.96 -12.08 -2.29
N HIS A 139 -12.54 -11.59 -3.39
CA HIS A 139 -12.07 -11.83 -4.75
C HIS A 139 -11.40 -10.61 -5.41
N HIS A 140 -11.55 -9.41 -4.87
CA HIS A 140 -10.98 -8.17 -5.44
C HIS A 140 -10.61 -7.18 -4.32
N PRO A 141 -9.49 -7.36 -3.61
CA PRO A 141 -9.08 -6.40 -2.59
C PRO A 141 -8.67 -5.06 -3.25
N PHE A 142 -9.41 -3.98 -2.96
CA PHE A 142 -9.07 -2.63 -3.44
C PHE A 142 -8.01 -2.03 -2.54
N ALA A 143 -6.74 -2.08 -2.97
CA ALA A 143 -5.67 -1.47 -2.20
C ALA A 143 -5.29 -0.11 -2.82
N GLY A 144 -5.50 0.98 -2.08
CA GLY A 144 -4.94 2.29 -2.44
C GLY A 144 -5.63 3.03 -3.59
N VAL A 145 -6.78 2.53 -4.04
CA VAL A 145 -7.55 3.11 -5.15
C VAL A 145 -8.16 4.46 -4.77
N TYR A 146 -8.54 4.61 -3.49
CA TYR A 146 -9.22 5.79 -2.97
C TYR A 146 -8.31 6.55 -1.99
N GLY A 147 -8.41 7.88 -2.01
CA GLY A 147 -7.54 8.75 -1.22
C GLY A 147 -7.77 8.65 0.29
N THR A 148 -6.70 8.89 1.07
CA THR A 148 -6.78 9.09 2.52
C THR A 148 -6.26 10.47 2.88
N LYS A 149 -7.01 11.28 3.63
CA LYS A 149 -6.54 12.59 4.07
C LYS A 149 -6.20 12.56 5.55
N MET A 150 -4.92 12.79 5.88
CA MET A 150 -4.50 13.01 7.26
C MET A 150 -4.55 14.51 7.60
N ILE A 151 -5.24 14.87 8.68
CA ILE A 151 -5.39 16.24 9.15
C ILE A 151 -4.78 16.41 10.56
N PRO A 152 -4.13 17.55 10.86
CA PRO A 152 -3.45 17.73 12.13
C PRO A 152 -4.39 17.97 13.30
N ASN A 153 -5.59 18.50 13.02
CA ASN A 153 -6.67 18.70 13.99
C ASN A 153 -6.23 19.42 15.28
N ASN A 154 -5.27 20.35 15.16
CA ASN A 154 -4.58 20.98 16.28
C ASN A 154 -4.86 22.49 16.42
N GLN A 155 -5.77 23.03 15.60
CA GLN A 155 -6.18 24.43 15.66
C GLN A 155 -6.98 24.69 16.93
N PHE A 156 -6.82 25.89 17.51
CA PHE A 156 -7.51 26.24 18.76
C PHE A 156 -9.03 26.32 18.58
N ASP A 157 -9.49 26.88 17.46
CA ASP A 157 -10.90 27.06 17.18
C ASP A 157 -11.53 25.79 16.57
N VAL A 158 -12.66 25.38 17.14
CA VAL A 158 -13.40 24.18 16.70
C VAL A 158 -13.92 24.33 15.27
N GLU A 159 -14.24 25.55 14.84
CA GLU A 159 -14.78 25.83 13.50
C GLU A 159 -13.75 25.53 12.41
N THR A 160 -12.49 25.91 12.60
CA THR A 160 -11.42 25.55 11.66
C THR A 160 -11.17 24.07 11.65
N ARG A 161 -11.13 23.40 12.81
CA ARG A 161 -10.99 21.93 12.86
C ARG A 161 -12.14 21.22 12.13
N PHE A 162 -13.37 21.68 12.36
CA PHE A 162 -14.57 21.19 11.68
C PHE A 162 -14.46 21.35 10.16
N ARG A 163 -14.12 22.56 9.70
CA ARG A 163 -13.93 22.85 8.27
C ARG A 163 -12.88 21.94 7.65
N LYS A 164 -11.74 21.70 8.31
CA LYS A 164 -10.69 20.78 7.83
C LYS A 164 -11.15 19.33 7.77
N LEU A 165 -11.94 18.88 8.74
CA LEU A 165 -12.56 17.56 8.70
C LEU A 165 -13.53 17.43 7.52
N VAL A 166 -14.39 18.43 7.30
CA VAL A 166 -15.34 18.48 6.18
C VAL A 166 -14.63 18.48 4.83
N GLU A 167 -13.59 19.30 4.67
CA GLU A 167 -12.74 19.34 3.47
C GLU A 167 -12.11 17.97 3.18
N ALA A 168 -11.63 17.29 4.23
CA ALA A 168 -11.04 15.96 4.15
C ALA A 168 -12.06 14.87 3.73
N ILE A 169 -13.27 14.89 4.30
CA ILE A 169 -14.34 13.94 3.91
C ILE A 169 -14.74 14.16 2.44
N LYS A 170 -14.88 15.42 2.01
CA LYS A 170 -15.19 15.77 0.61
C LYS A 170 -14.10 15.31 -0.35
N PHE A 171 -12.83 15.40 0.06
CA PHE A 171 -11.71 14.87 -0.72
C PHE A 171 -11.84 13.36 -0.89
N VAL A 172 -12.13 12.61 0.19
CA VAL A 172 -12.34 11.16 0.11
C VAL A 172 -13.49 10.82 -0.84
N TYR A 173 -14.63 11.51 -0.75
CA TYR A 173 -15.75 11.33 -1.68
C TYR A 173 -15.39 11.67 -3.13
N ALA A 174 -14.66 12.75 -3.37
CA ALA A 174 -14.20 13.12 -4.71
C ALA A 174 -13.24 12.06 -5.29
N SER A 175 -12.38 11.48 -4.45
CA SER A 175 -11.37 10.51 -4.88
C SER A 175 -11.95 9.22 -5.45
N VAL A 176 -13.23 8.91 -5.15
CA VAL A 176 -13.97 7.81 -5.79
C VAL A 176 -14.03 7.99 -7.30
N PHE A 177 -14.06 9.23 -7.77
CA PHE A 177 -14.30 9.60 -9.17
C PHE A 177 -13.06 10.14 -9.87
N PHE A 178 -11.88 10.02 -9.25
CA PHE A 178 -10.62 10.37 -9.90
C PHE A 178 -10.25 9.35 -10.98
N GLU A 179 -9.37 9.75 -11.89
CA GLU A 179 -8.91 8.91 -13.01
C GLU A 179 -8.43 7.54 -12.55
N GLU A 180 -7.69 7.48 -11.44
CA GLU A 180 -7.14 6.25 -10.88
C GLU A 180 -8.23 5.27 -10.41
N ALA A 181 -9.24 5.78 -9.71
CA ALA A 181 -10.35 4.97 -9.24
C ALA A 181 -11.28 4.52 -10.38
N LYS A 182 -11.56 5.41 -11.35
CA LYS A 182 -12.33 5.09 -12.56
C LYS A 182 -11.69 3.97 -13.36
N ALA A 183 -10.39 4.08 -13.63
CA ALA A 183 -9.67 3.07 -14.40
C ALA A 183 -9.64 1.70 -13.70
N TYR A 184 -9.46 1.70 -12.37
CA TYR A 184 -9.54 0.47 -11.59
C TYR A 184 -10.92 -0.18 -11.69
N ILE A 185 -12.00 0.57 -11.44
CA ILE A 185 -13.37 0.02 -11.47
C ILE A 185 -13.73 -0.51 -12.87
N ALA A 186 -13.31 0.19 -13.93
CA ALA A 186 -13.50 -0.25 -15.30
C ALA A 186 -12.80 -1.59 -15.58
N SER A 187 -11.63 -1.84 -14.98
CA SER A 187 -10.84 -3.07 -15.19
C SER A 187 -11.43 -4.33 -14.53
N ILE A 188 -12.33 -4.20 -13.55
CA ILE A 188 -13.08 -5.32 -12.97
C ILE A 188 -14.51 -5.46 -13.55
N GLU A 189 -14.77 -4.84 -14.70
CA GLU A 189 -16.08 -4.83 -15.37
C GLU A 189 -17.26 -4.36 -14.49
N ARG A 190 -16.98 -3.50 -13.52
CA ARG A 190 -17.99 -2.85 -12.69
C ARG A 190 -18.27 -1.44 -13.17
N ARG A 191 -19.43 -0.94 -12.75
CA ARG A 191 -19.87 0.43 -12.96
C ARG A 191 -19.55 1.26 -11.74
N ILE A 192 -18.92 2.41 -11.95
CA ILE A 192 -18.57 3.35 -10.88
C ILE A 192 -19.82 3.97 -10.24
N GLU A 193 -20.93 4.02 -10.97
CA GLU A 193 -22.23 4.49 -10.49
C GLU A 193 -22.79 3.64 -9.35
N ASP A 194 -22.40 2.36 -9.29
CA ASP A 194 -22.84 1.43 -8.24
C ASP A 194 -21.94 1.53 -6.99
N GLU A 195 -20.84 2.30 -7.04
CA GLU A 195 -19.90 2.41 -5.94
C GLU A 195 -20.41 3.38 -4.86
N LYS A 196 -20.41 2.90 -3.62
CA LYS A 196 -20.76 3.68 -2.43
C LYS A 196 -19.60 3.74 -1.46
N MET A 197 -19.43 4.90 -0.84
CA MET A 197 -18.28 5.17 0.00
C MET A 197 -18.68 5.47 1.44
N ALA A 198 -18.30 4.59 2.36
CA ALA A 198 -18.25 4.93 3.77
C ALA A 198 -16.91 5.63 4.08
N VAL A 199 -16.85 6.40 5.17
CA VAL A 199 -15.64 7.13 5.57
C VAL A 199 -15.27 6.79 7.00
N VAL A 200 -14.03 6.34 7.20
CA VAL A 200 -13.48 6.06 8.52
C VAL A 200 -12.69 7.28 8.99
N ILE A 201 -13.13 7.91 10.08
CA ILE A 201 -12.40 8.97 10.78
C ILE A 201 -11.71 8.32 11.97
N GLN A 202 -10.39 8.18 11.91
CA GLN A 202 -9.60 7.43 12.89
C GLN A 202 -8.49 8.31 13.49
N GLU A 203 -8.26 8.20 14.81
CA GLU A 203 -7.12 8.83 15.46
C GLU A 203 -5.80 8.27 14.91
N ILE A 204 -4.87 9.15 14.55
CA ILE A 204 -3.54 8.74 14.08
C ILE A 204 -2.71 8.31 15.29
N VAL A 205 -2.11 7.13 15.18
CA VAL A 205 -1.15 6.62 16.17
C VAL A 205 0.14 7.42 16.06
N GLY A 206 0.56 8.08 17.13
CA GLY A 206 1.79 8.86 17.13
C GLY A 206 1.98 9.70 18.38
N VAL A 207 3.13 10.38 18.42
CA VAL A 207 3.48 11.34 19.46
C VAL A 207 3.83 12.67 18.78
N ARG A 208 3.50 13.79 19.45
CA ARG A 208 3.86 15.13 19.00
C ARG A 208 5.28 15.49 19.42
N TYR A 209 6.08 15.94 18.45
CA TYR A 209 7.41 16.49 18.60
C TYR A 209 7.47 17.88 17.97
N GLY A 210 7.17 18.92 18.77
CA GLY A 210 7.06 20.30 18.26
C GLY A 210 5.99 20.41 17.16
N GLU A 211 6.45 20.63 15.92
CA GLU A 211 5.62 20.76 14.72
C GLU A 211 5.44 19.43 13.95
N ARG A 212 5.92 18.31 14.47
CA ARG A 212 5.79 16.97 13.85
C ARG A 212 4.91 16.08 14.70
N PHE A 213 4.12 15.21 14.07
CA PHE A 213 3.41 14.12 14.75
C PHE A 213 3.55 12.82 13.97
N TYR A 214 4.11 11.79 14.60
CA TYR A 214 4.38 10.49 13.96
C TYR A 214 4.59 9.39 15.01
N PRO A 215 4.38 8.11 14.66
CA PRO A 215 4.75 6.98 15.51
C PRO A 215 6.25 6.69 15.44
N THR A 216 6.80 6.03 16.45
CA THR A 216 8.22 5.63 16.43
C THR A 216 8.51 4.68 15.28
N LEU A 217 7.57 3.78 14.97
CA LEU A 217 7.61 2.96 13.78
C LEU A 217 6.20 2.63 13.29
N SER A 218 6.11 2.27 12.02
CA SER A 218 4.96 1.66 11.38
C SER A 218 5.38 0.36 10.71
N GLY A 219 4.42 -0.54 10.50
CA GLY A 219 4.72 -1.81 9.85
C GLY A 219 3.54 -2.40 9.10
N VAL A 220 3.89 -3.21 8.11
CA VAL A 220 2.97 -4.07 7.37
C VAL A 220 3.46 -5.49 7.48
N GLY A 221 2.64 -6.36 8.07
CA GLY A 221 2.93 -7.79 8.18
C GLY A 221 2.06 -8.59 7.21
N ARG A 222 2.64 -9.56 6.52
CA ARG A 222 1.93 -10.48 5.63
C ARG A 222 2.21 -11.90 6.05
N SER A 223 1.17 -12.74 6.17
CA SER A 223 1.34 -14.15 6.55
C SER A 223 1.92 -15.00 5.41
N TYR A 224 1.84 -14.51 4.17
CA TYR A 224 2.45 -15.14 3.00
C TYR A 224 3.44 -14.20 2.31
N ASN A 225 4.61 -14.72 1.95
CA ASN A 225 5.67 -14.01 1.26
C ASN A 225 5.86 -14.59 -0.15
N PHE A 226 5.58 -13.80 -1.19
CA PHE A 226 5.78 -14.22 -2.58
C PHE A 226 7.25 -14.21 -3.02
N TYR A 227 8.10 -13.44 -2.33
CA TYR A 227 9.54 -13.31 -2.58
C TYR A 227 10.36 -13.67 -1.33
N PRO A 228 10.34 -14.92 -0.86
CA PRO A 228 11.15 -15.31 0.27
C PRO A 228 12.64 -15.28 -0.09
N VAL A 229 13.43 -14.68 0.80
CA VAL A 229 14.89 -14.54 0.66
C VAL A 229 15.62 -15.51 1.58
N GLY A 230 16.76 -16.03 1.12
CA GLY A 230 17.62 -16.91 1.90
C GLY A 230 16.93 -18.23 2.24
N ARG A 231 16.83 -18.56 3.53
CA ARG A 231 16.20 -19.80 4.04
C ARG A 231 14.71 -19.65 4.36
N ALA A 232 14.12 -18.47 4.14
CA ALA A 232 12.70 -18.24 4.39
C ALA A 232 11.84 -19.05 3.40
N ARG A 233 10.66 -19.47 3.86
CA ARG A 233 9.61 -20.08 3.03
C ARG A 233 8.44 -19.11 2.87
N PRO A 234 7.63 -19.23 1.80
CA PRO A 234 6.48 -18.35 1.60
C PRO A 234 5.53 -18.26 2.80
N GLU A 235 5.21 -19.40 3.43
CA GLU A 235 4.28 -19.49 4.57
C GLU A 235 4.86 -18.96 5.89
N GLN A 236 6.13 -18.55 5.88
CA GLN A 236 6.76 -17.89 7.03
C GLN A 236 6.59 -16.36 6.99
N GLY A 237 5.89 -15.84 5.98
CA GLY A 237 5.49 -14.45 5.91
C GLY A 237 6.65 -13.46 5.73
N VAL A 238 6.28 -12.18 5.71
CA VAL A 238 7.18 -11.04 5.61
C VAL A 238 6.67 -9.89 6.47
N VAL A 239 7.57 -9.08 7.00
CA VAL A 239 7.23 -7.84 7.70
C VAL A 239 8.10 -6.71 7.14
N ASP A 240 7.44 -5.64 6.72
CA ASP A 240 8.07 -4.37 6.34
C ASP A 240 7.91 -3.39 7.50
N LEU A 241 8.99 -2.71 7.89
CA LEU A 241 9.00 -1.67 8.94
C LEU A 241 9.53 -0.35 8.39
N ALA A 242 8.94 0.75 8.83
CA ALA A 242 9.38 2.10 8.51
C ALA A 242 9.39 2.99 9.75
N LEU A 243 10.33 3.93 9.81
CA LEU A 243 10.29 5.02 10.80
C LEU A 243 9.23 6.02 10.35
N GLY A 244 8.40 6.49 11.29
CA GLY A 244 7.31 7.42 11.00
C GLY A 244 6.03 6.74 10.49
N LEU A 245 5.20 7.50 9.80
CA LEU A 245 3.91 7.03 9.28
C LEU A 245 4.09 5.95 8.20
N GLY A 246 3.14 5.00 8.14
CA GLY A 246 3.18 3.84 7.24
C GLY A 246 3.12 4.15 5.74
N LYS A 247 2.94 5.42 5.35
CA LYS A 247 2.92 5.83 3.94
C LYS A 247 4.20 5.44 3.20
N SER A 248 5.35 5.40 3.89
CA SER A 248 6.61 4.92 3.30
C SER A 248 6.50 3.49 2.76
N ILE A 249 5.81 2.60 3.48
CA ILE A 249 5.66 1.19 3.09
C ILE A 249 4.61 1.09 1.98
N VAL A 250 3.47 1.74 2.19
CA VAL A 250 2.30 1.70 1.32
C VAL A 250 2.59 2.25 -0.09
N ASP A 251 3.34 3.35 -0.19
CA ASP A 251 3.74 3.95 -1.46
C ASP A 251 4.97 3.23 -2.08
N GLY A 252 5.44 2.13 -1.49
CA GLY A 252 6.58 1.36 -2.00
C GLY A 252 7.94 2.03 -1.82
N GLY A 253 8.07 2.96 -0.87
CA GLY A 253 9.33 3.60 -0.52
C GLY A 253 10.31 2.68 0.22
N MET A 254 11.45 3.25 0.63
CA MET A 254 12.48 2.53 1.38
C MET A 254 11.96 2.12 2.76
N CYS A 255 12.01 0.82 3.06
CA CYS A 255 11.62 0.23 4.34
C CYS A 255 12.54 -0.94 4.70
N TRP A 256 12.48 -1.37 5.96
CA TRP A 256 13.23 -2.53 6.45
C TRP A 256 12.38 -3.78 6.38
N THR A 257 12.76 -4.71 5.50
CA THR A 257 12.02 -5.95 5.27
C THR A 257 12.72 -7.14 5.93
N TYR A 258 11.96 -7.99 6.61
CA TYR A 258 12.46 -9.24 7.19
C TYR A 258 11.39 -10.34 7.22
N SER A 259 11.81 -11.61 7.33
CA SER A 259 10.88 -12.70 7.61
C SER A 259 10.64 -12.79 9.12
N PRO A 260 9.39 -12.80 9.61
CA PRO A 260 9.13 -12.87 11.04
C PRO A 260 9.65 -14.16 11.67
N ALA A 261 9.84 -15.24 10.90
CA ALA A 261 10.50 -16.46 11.38
C ALA A 261 12.02 -16.31 11.61
N PHE A 262 12.64 -15.32 10.97
CA PHE A 262 14.08 -15.04 11.01
C PHE A 262 14.36 -13.55 11.20
N PRO A 263 13.90 -12.93 12.32
CA PRO A 263 13.97 -11.48 12.52
C PRO A 263 15.39 -10.94 12.58
N GLU A 264 16.38 -11.79 12.90
CA GLU A 264 17.79 -11.45 13.02
C GLU A 264 18.56 -11.42 11.69
N THR A 265 17.92 -11.83 10.59
CA THR A 265 18.58 -11.88 9.29
C THR A 265 18.56 -10.50 8.67
N ASN A 266 19.74 -9.94 8.40
CA ASN A 266 19.85 -8.68 7.67
C ASN A 266 19.28 -8.83 6.25
N PRO A 267 18.79 -7.74 5.65
CA PRO A 267 18.53 -7.67 4.22
C PRO A 267 19.76 -8.16 3.43
N PRO A 268 19.57 -8.77 2.24
CA PRO A 268 20.62 -9.41 1.47
C PRO A 268 21.55 -8.40 0.76
N VAL A 269 22.23 -7.56 1.53
CA VAL A 269 23.23 -6.60 1.04
C VAL A 269 24.64 -7.15 1.20
N GLY A 270 25.56 -6.81 0.29
CA GLY A 270 26.92 -7.34 0.25
C GLY A 270 27.88 -6.75 1.28
N SER A 271 27.54 -5.59 1.87
CA SER A 271 28.32 -4.94 2.93
C SER A 271 27.47 -4.00 3.80
N ALA A 272 28.00 -3.59 4.96
CA ALA A 272 27.35 -2.57 5.79
C ALA A 272 27.34 -1.20 5.09
N GLY A 273 28.38 -0.87 4.33
CA GLY A 273 28.41 0.33 3.49
C GLY A 273 27.35 0.37 2.39
N GLU A 274 26.96 -0.79 1.83
CA GLU A 274 25.83 -0.88 0.90
C GLU A 274 24.49 -0.65 1.60
N LEU A 275 24.31 -1.18 2.81
CA LEU A 275 23.09 -0.97 3.60
C LEU A 275 22.79 0.51 3.82
N LEU A 276 23.83 1.35 4.01
CA LEU A 276 23.67 2.80 4.15
C LEU A 276 23.04 3.47 2.93
N LYS A 277 23.22 2.90 1.74
CA LYS A 277 22.70 3.45 0.48
C LYS A 277 21.22 3.07 0.28
N VAL A 278 20.77 1.98 0.90
CA VAL A 278 19.43 1.39 0.71
C VAL A 278 18.57 1.44 1.98
N THR A 279 18.82 2.43 2.85
CA THR A 279 18.04 2.65 4.07
C THR A 279 17.26 3.96 4.00
N GLN A 280 16.22 4.07 4.82
CA GLN A 280 15.38 5.25 4.90
C GLN A 280 16.19 6.48 5.36
N ARG A 281 16.07 7.60 4.62
CA ARG A 281 16.75 8.88 4.93
C ARG A 281 15.79 9.95 5.44
N GLU A 282 14.53 9.83 5.06
CA GLU A 282 13.44 10.74 5.41
C GLU A 282 12.22 9.91 5.85
N PHE A 283 11.34 10.49 6.65
CA PHE A 283 10.16 9.79 7.16
C PHE A 283 8.92 10.65 7.08
N TRP A 284 7.75 10.02 6.92
CA TRP A 284 6.49 10.75 6.90
C TRP A 284 6.02 11.13 8.31
N ALA A 285 5.61 12.39 8.48
CA ALA A 285 4.96 12.91 9.67
C ALA A 285 3.79 13.84 9.33
N VAL A 286 2.83 13.98 10.23
CA VAL A 286 1.78 15.00 10.14
C VAL A 286 2.37 16.34 10.56
N ASN A 287 2.15 17.38 9.75
CA ASN A 287 2.55 18.74 10.03
C ASN A 287 1.62 19.38 11.06
N MET A 288 2.15 19.60 12.27
CA MET A 288 1.48 20.27 13.39
C MET A 288 1.85 21.76 13.50
N GLY A 289 2.65 22.27 12.56
CA GLY A 289 3.08 23.67 12.50
C GLY A 289 2.09 24.54 11.73
N LYS A 290 2.64 25.47 10.95
CA LYS A 290 1.84 26.37 10.11
C LYS A 290 1.05 25.57 9.06
N PRO A 291 -0.28 25.81 8.93
CA PRO A 291 -1.06 25.22 7.86
C PRO A 291 -0.47 25.55 6.48
N PRO A 292 -0.33 24.55 5.60
CA PRO A 292 0.12 24.75 4.23
C PRO A 292 -0.93 25.49 3.40
N THR A 293 -0.57 25.88 2.19
CA THR A 293 -1.54 26.40 1.22
C THR A 293 -2.58 25.33 0.93
N PHE A 294 -3.86 25.72 0.97
CA PHE A 294 -4.97 24.81 0.71
C PHE A 294 -4.87 24.19 -0.68
N ASP A 295 -4.93 22.87 -0.75
CA ASP A 295 -4.94 22.09 -1.99
C ASP A 295 -5.98 20.96 -1.90
N PRO A 296 -7.10 21.08 -2.61
CA PRO A 296 -8.20 20.13 -2.53
C PRO A 296 -7.92 18.80 -3.25
N THR A 297 -6.80 18.68 -3.97
CA THR A 297 -6.43 17.47 -4.73
C THR A 297 -5.28 16.71 -4.10
N LYS A 298 -4.47 17.39 -3.29
CA LYS A 298 -3.25 16.79 -2.72
C LYS A 298 -3.55 15.98 -1.48
N GLU A 299 -3.44 14.66 -1.57
CA GLU A 299 -3.56 13.74 -0.43
C GLU A 299 -2.65 14.15 0.75
N THR A 300 -1.39 14.49 0.44
CA THR A 300 -0.33 14.81 1.41
C THR A 300 -0.31 16.28 1.85
N GLU A 301 -1.41 17.02 1.69
CA GLU A 301 -1.48 18.47 2.03
C GLU A 301 -0.86 18.78 3.39
N TYR A 302 -1.24 18.05 4.45
CA TYR A 302 -0.76 18.25 5.82
C TYR A 302 0.38 17.30 6.22
N MET A 303 1.08 16.70 5.28
CA MET A 303 2.18 15.77 5.55
C MET A 303 3.53 16.40 5.17
N ILE A 304 4.56 16.05 5.93
CA ILE A 304 5.94 16.48 5.73
C ILE A 304 6.89 15.29 5.78
N GLN A 305 8.07 15.45 5.17
CA GLN A 305 9.14 14.43 5.12
C GLN A 305 10.42 14.95 5.79
N PRO A 306 10.47 15.06 7.13
CA PRO A 306 11.71 15.31 7.87
C PRO A 306 12.78 14.23 7.62
N GLY A 307 14.05 14.60 7.82
CA GLY A 307 15.19 13.70 7.73
C GLY A 307 15.53 13.00 9.05
N LEU A 308 16.52 12.09 9.03
CA LEU A 308 16.94 11.38 10.23
C LEU A 308 17.46 12.29 11.36
N ALA A 309 18.00 13.48 11.03
CA ALA A 309 18.49 14.42 12.02
C ALA A 309 17.37 14.94 12.93
N GLU A 310 16.19 15.20 12.37
CA GLU A 310 15.01 15.57 13.13
C GLU A 310 14.54 14.43 14.03
N ALA A 311 14.56 13.18 13.56
CA ALA A 311 14.23 12.00 14.40
C ALA A 311 15.24 11.79 15.54
N GLU A 312 16.52 12.09 15.31
CA GLU A 312 17.55 12.05 16.35
C GLU A 312 17.29 13.12 17.42
N ALA A 313 16.94 14.35 17.01
CA ALA A 313 16.56 15.43 17.92
C ALA A 313 15.25 15.15 18.68
N ASP A 314 14.34 14.41 18.07
CA ASP A 314 13.09 13.95 18.67
C ASP A 314 13.29 12.76 19.64
N GLU A 315 14.53 12.27 19.77
CA GLU A 315 14.95 11.10 20.57
C GLU A 315 14.33 9.76 20.13
N THR A 316 13.70 9.69 18.96
CA THR A 316 13.03 8.47 18.45
C THR A 316 14.00 7.52 17.78
N LEU A 317 15.04 8.05 17.14
CA LEU A 317 15.97 7.30 16.30
C LEU A 317 16.75 6.20 17.07
N ARG A 318 16.94 6.38 18.39
CA ARG A 318 17.67 5.44 19.26
C ARG A 318 17.10 4.02 19.26
N PHE A 319 15.82 3.85 18.97
CA PHE A 319 15.14 2.55 18.99
C PHE A 319 15.14 1.86 17.63
N VAL A 320 15.40 2.60 16.55
CA VAL A 320 15.19 2.10 15.18
C VAL A 320 16.45 2.16 14.32
N ALA A 321 17.52 2.80 14.78
CA ALA A 321 18.73 2.99 13.99
C ALA A 321 19.94 2.22 14.53
N SER A 322 20.86 1.95 13.60
CA SER A 322 22.25 1.60 13.82
C SER A 322 23.17 2.72 13.33
N THR A 323 24.39 2.73 13.83
CA THR A 323 25.47 3.63 13.39
C THR A 323 26.51 2.86 12.61
N TYR A 324 26.82 3.33 11.41
CA TYR A 324 27.86 2.77 10.57
C TYR A 324 29.26 3.17 11.06
N ASP A 325 30.14 2.18 11.19
CA ASP A 325 31.57 2.34 11.47
C ASP A 325 32.36 2.09 10.18
N PRO A 326 32.87 3.15 9.52
CA PRO A 326 33.59 3.01 8.25
C PRO A 326 34.92 2.28 8.36
N GLN A 327 35.55 2.23 9.55
CA GLN A 327 36.85 1.60 9.72
C GLN A 327 36.73 0.07 9.75
N ALA A 328 35.63 -0.43 10.30
CA ALA A 328 35.37 -1.86 10.44
C ALA A 328 34.29 -2.38 9.48
N ASP A 329 33.75 -1.53 8.59
CA ASP A 329 32.63 -1.80 7.68
C ASP A 329 31.51 -2.59 8.36
N ARG A 330 31.00 -2.02 9.47
CA ARG A 330 29.98 -2.68 10.30
C ARG A 330 28.91 -1.71 10.77
N MET A 331 27.74 -2.26 11.03
CA MET A 331 26.64 -1.57 11.71
C MET A 331 26.70 -1.84 13.20
N ASN A 332 26.90 -0.80 13.99
CA ASN A 332 26.79 -0.86 15.45
C ASN A 332 25.38 -0.43 15.86
N PRO A 333 24.58 -1.31 16.48
CA PRO A 333 23.22 -0.97 16.88
C PRO A 333 23.14 0.24 17.83
N GLY A 334 22.13 1.09 17.62
CA GLY A 334 21.96 2.34 18.37
C GLY A 334 22.71 3.53 17.76
N ILE A 335 22.65 4.66 18.48
CA ILE A 335 23.15 5.98 18.02
C ILE A 335 24.29 6.54 18.89
N GLU A 336 24.78 5.76 19.86
CA GLU A 336 25.79 6.21 20.84
C GLU A 336 27.17 6.46 20.21
N ASN A 337 27.50 5.74 19.13
CA ASN A 337 28.75 5.91 18.41
C ASN A 337 28.66 7.08 17.43
N PRO A 338 29.79 7.75 17.10
CA PRO A 338 29.82 8.70 16.00
C PRO A 338 29.76 7.97 14.65
N GLY A 339 29.02 8.51 13.70
CA GLY A 339 28.98 8.00 12.33
C GLY A 339 27.62 8.17 11.64
N PRO A 340 27.53 7.83 10.34
CA PRO A 340 26.26 7.85 9.60
C PRO A 340 25.22 6.93 10.23
N ARG A 341 23.95 7.37 10.24
CA ARG A 341 22.81 6.59 10.76
C ARG A 341 22.19 5.75 9.66
N ALA A 342 21.77 4.53 10.00
CA ALA A 342 20.97 3.65 9.16
C ALA A 342 19.74 3.18 9.93
N VAL A 343 18.56 3.20 9.32
CA VAL A 343 17.34 2.64 9.92
C VAL A 343 17.36 1.13 9.71
N THR A 344 17.51 0.37 10.80
CA THR A 344 17.73 -1.09 10.80
C THR A 344 16.80 -1.85 11.75
N PHE A 345 16.15 -1.15 12.68
CA PHE A 345 15.37 -1.73 13.76
C PHE A 345 16.12 -2.72 14.66
N ALA A 346 17.45 -2.79 14.59
CA ALA A 346 18.27 -3.72 15.38
C ALA A 346 18.00 -3.67 16.90
N PRO A 347 17.79 -2.49 17.54
CA PRO A 347 17.44 -2.45 18.97
C PRO A 347 16.13 -3.18 19.32
N ILE A 348 15.15 -3.21 18.41
CA ILE A 348 13.86 -3.87 18.60
C ILE A 348 13.91 -5.33 18.15
N LEU A 349 14.51 -5.61 16.98
CA LEU A 349 14.49 -6.94 16.37
C LEU A 349 15.56 -7.89 16.93
N PHE A 350 16.76 -7.40 17.25
CA PHE A 350 17.89 -8.25 17.65
C PHE A 350 18.13 -8.25 19.16
N TYR A 351 17.96 -7.10 19.81
CA TYR A 351 18.10 -6.99 21.27
C TYR A 351 16.79 -7.18 22.02
N GLU A 352 15.69 -7.39 21.30
CA GLU A 352 14.35 -7.62 21.85
C GLU A 352 13.98 -6.61 22.96
N GLN A 353 14.33 -5.33 22.81
CA GLN A 353 13.91 -4.27 23.76
C GLN A 353 12.38 -4.15 23.86
N LEU A 354 11.68 -4.72 22.88
CA LEU A 354 10.24 -4.89 22.81
C LEU A 354 9.96 -6.23 22.11
N PRO A 355 9.05 -7.09 22.60
CA PRO A 355 8.70 -8.35 21.94
C PRO A 355 7.79 -8.14 20.71
N LEU A 356 8.13 -7.17 19.85
CA LEU A 356 7.33 -6.75 18.70
C LEU A 356 7.14 -7.87 17.68
N ASN A 357 8.22 -8.56 17.29
CA ASN A 357 8.12 -9.64 16.30
C ASN A 357 7.23 -10.79 16.79
N ARG A 358 7.35 -11.16 18.07
CA ARG A 358 6.50 -12.18 18.70
C ARG A 358 5.03 -11.78 18.68
N LEU A 359 4.73 -10.51 18.96
CA LEU A 359 3.38 -9.97 18.84
C LEU A 359 2.87 -10.02 17.39
N VAL A 360 3.66 -9.54 16.43
CA VAL A 360 3.28 -9.55 15.00
C VAL A 360 3.00 -10.98 14.51
N GLN A 361 3.86 -11.95 14.83
CA GLN A 361 3.61 -13.37 14.51
C GLN A 361 2.29 -13.89 15.09
N LYS A 362 1.98 -13.53 16.34
CA LYS A 362 0.74 -13.94 17.00
C LYS A 362 -0.47 -13.31 16.32
N LEU A 363 -0.40 -12.01 16.01
CA LEU A 363 -1.46 -11.27 15.32
C LEU A 363 -1.72 -11.85 13.92
N LEU A 364 -0.67 -12.12 13.14
CA LEU A 364 -0.80 -12.73 11.81
C LEU A 364 -1.54 -14.07 11.89
N LYS A 365 -1.14 -14.96 12.80
CA LYS A 365 -1.79 -16.27 12.98
C LYS A 365 -3.25 -16.16 13.43
N LEU A 366 -3.54 -15.23 14.34
CA LEU A 366 -4.92 -15.00 14.80
C LEU A 366 -5.80 -14.47 13.65
N CYS A 367 -5.29 -13.50 12.89
CA CYS A 367 -6.00 -12.91 11.76
C CYS A 367 -6.22 -13.95 10.64
N GLU A 368 -5.19 -14.72 10.29
CA GLU A 368 -5.27 -15.79 9.28
C GLU A 368 -6.28 -16.87 9.67
N ALA A 369 -6.29 -17.29 10.94
CA ALA A 369 -7.27 -18.27 11.43
C ALA A 369 -8.70 -17.71 11.42
N ALA A 370 -8.90 -16.43 11.73
CA ALA A 370 -10.21 -15.80 11.75
C ALA A 370 -10.75 -15.54 10.33
N VAL A 371 -9.88 -15.17 9.39
CA VAL A 371 -10.25 -14.89 7.99
C VAL A 371 -10.36 -16.18 7.15
N GLY A 372 -9.57 -17.21 7.47
CA GLY A 372 -9.53 -18.47 6.71
C GLY A 372 -8.70 -18.42 5.43
N ALA A 373 -7.86 -17.40 5.27
CA ALA A 373 -6.94 -17.22 4.16
C ALA A 373 -5.70 -16.44 4.66
N PRO A 374 -4.57 -16.42 3.91
CA PRO A 374 -3.46 -15.56 4.24
C PRO A 374 -3.88 -14.09 4.37
N VAL A 375 -3.21 -13.33 5.23
CA VAL A 375 -3.62 -11.97 5.60
C VAL A 375 -2.47 -10.99 5.57
N GLU A 376 -2.82 -9.74 5.30
CA GLU A 376 -2.00 -8.56 5.55
C GLU A 376 -2.58 -7.80 6.75
N ILE A 377 -1.70 -7.32 7.63
CA ILE A 377 -2.04 -6.43 8.74
C ILE A 377 -1.20 -5.16 8.68
N GLU A 378 -1.82 -4.00 8.89
CA GLU A 378 -1.15 -2.72 9.04
C GLU A 378 -1.14 -2.30 10.51
N PHE A 379 -0.02 -1.79 11.01
CA PHE A 379 0.10 -1.36 12.40
C PHE A 379 1.06 -0.17 12.57
N ALA A 380 0.94 0.50 13.72
CA ALA A 380 1.85 1.55 14.15
C ALA A 380 2.19 1.40 15.63
N VAL A 381 3.40 1.78 16.01
CA VAL A 381 3.89 1.64 17.38
C VAL A 381 4.52 2.95 17.87
N THR A 382 4.07 3.41 19.04
CA THR A 382 4.73 4.49 19.78
C THR A 382 5.46 3.91 20.98
N LEU A 383 6.72 4.29 21.13
CA LEU A 383 7.57 3.89 22.26
C LEU A 383 7.68 5.00 23.29
N GLY A 384 8.03 4.63 24.53
CA GLY A 384 8.38 5.60 25.55
C GLY A 384 9.63 6.43 25.19
N LYS A 385 9.69 7.68 25.66
CA LYS A 385 10.81 8.59 25.32
C LYS A 385 12.18 8.11 25.83
N LYS A 386 12.22 7.63 27.08
CA LYS A 386 13.48 7.21 27.75
C LYS A 386 13.78 5.71 27.61
N ARG A 387 12.73 4.91 27.54
CA ARG A 387 12.77 3.45 27.39
C ARG A 387 11.70 3.07 26.38
N ALA A 388 11.87 1.95 25.68
CA ALA A 388 10.88 1.47 24.72
C ALA A 388 9.48 1.34 25.35
N LEU A 389 9.42 1.10 26.67
CA LEU A 389 8.21 0.87 27.45
C LEU A 389 7.71 2.11 28.22
N PRO A 390 6.38 2.21 28.45
CA PRO A 390 5.34 1.36 27.87
C PRO A 390 5.20 1.63 26.37
N ALA A 391 5.01 0.56 25.59
CA ALA A 391 4.76 0.69 24.16
C ALA A 391 3.26 0.67 23.89
N ARG A 392 2.81 1.43 22.89
CA ARG A 392 1.44 1.33 22.39
C ARG A 392 1.47 0.80 20.97
N PHE A 393 0.74 -0.28 20.74
CA PHE A 393 0.55 -0.89 19.44
C PHE A 393 -0.85 -0.54 18.95
N GLY A 394 -0.93 0.20 17.85
CA GLY A 394 -2.17 0.51 17.16
C GLY A 394 -2.37 -0.42 15.97
N PHE A 395 -3.40 -1.26 16.03
CA PHE A 395 -3.82 -2.10 14.90
C PHE A 395 -4.65 -1.25 13.93
N LEU A 396 -4.19 -1.08 12.69
CA LEU A 396 -4.74 -0.09 11.75
C LEU A 396 -5.61 -0.71 10.66
N GLN A 397 -5.30 -1.93 10.23
CA GLN A 397 -6.06 -2.62 9.19
C GLN A 397 -5.72 -4.12 9.17
N VAL A 398 -6.68 -4.93 8.71
CA VAL A 398 -6.48 -6.32 8.27
C VAL A 398 -7.11 -6.49 6.89
N ARG A 399 -6.48 -7.26 6.00
CA ARG A 399 -7.00 -7.61 4.68
C ARG A 399 -6.69 -9.08 4.35
N PRO A 400 -7.58 -9.81 3.67
CA PRO A 400 -7.22 -11.09 3.06
C PRO A 400 -6.22 -10.88 1.91
N MET A 401 -5.33 -11.84 1.71
CA MET A 401 -4.41 -11.92 0.58
C MET A 401 -4.87 -13.02 -0.38
N MET A 402 -4.88 -12.70 -1.66
CA MET A 402 -5.13 -13.68 -2.71
C MET A 402 -3.85 -14.47 -3.00
N VAL A 403 -3.87 -15.76 -2.69
CA VAL A 403 -2.84 -16.71 -3.09
C VAL A 403 -3.50 -17.73 -4.00
N SER A 404 -3.06 -17.80 -5.26
CA SER A 404 -3.62 -18.75 -6.22
C SER A 404 -3.28 -20.19 -5.84
N THR A 405 -4.24 -21.09 -6.01
CA THR A 405 -4.12 -22.52 -5.71
C THR A 405 -4.09 -23.39 -6.97
N GLU A 406 -4.09 -22.79 -8.16
CA GLU A 406 -4.03 -23.56 -9.42
C GLU A 406 -2.71 -24.33 -9.52
N GLU A 407 -2.75 -25.57 -10.01
CA GLU A 407 -1.54 -26.36 -10.25
C GLU A 407 -1.10 -26.17 -11.70
N VAL A 408 -0.05 -25.37 -11.88
CA VAL A 408 0.70 -25.25 -13.13
C VAL A 408 2.06 -25.84 -12.86
N GLU A 409 2.52 -26.79 -13.69
CA GLU A 409 3.86 -27.34 -13.61
C GLU A 409 4.63 -26.96 -14.87
N ILE A 410 5.78 -26.31 -14.71
CA ILE A 410 6.64 -25.88 -15.81
C ILE A 410 7.91 -26.74 -15.75
N GLY A 411 8.17 -27.54 -16.79
CA GLY A 411 9.42 -28.30 -16.86
C GLY A 411 10.61 -27.40 -17.14
N GLU A 412 11.79 -27.72 -16.59
CA GLU A 412 13.04 -26.95 -16.84
C GLU A 412 13.36 -26.79 -18.33
N GLY A 413 13.07 -27.81 -19.14
CA GLY A 413 13.26 -27.79 -20.59
C GLY A 413 12.34 -26.82 -21.33
N GLU A 414 11.24 -26.38 -20.72
CA GLU A 414 10.32 -25.41 -21.33
C GLU A 414 10.79 -23.96 -21.17
N MET A 415 11.68 -23.70 -20.21
CA MET A 415 12.22 -22.38 -19.92
C MET A 415 13.40 -22.01 -20.83
N THR A 416 13.82 -22.92 -21.71
CA THR A 416 14.95 -22.74 -22.63
C THR A 416 14.59 -23.19 -24.04
N GLY A 417 15.02 -22.44 -25.06
CA GLY A 417 14.83 -22.80 -26.47
C GLY A 417 14.43 -21.62 -27.37
N ASP A 418 14.39 -21.86 -28.68
CA ASP A 418 14.22 -20.82 -29.70
C ASP A 418 12.83 -20.17 -29.75
N ARG A 419 11.85 -20.71 -29.01
CA ARG A 419 10.48 -20.17 -28.91
C ARG A 419 10.23 -19.41 -27.62
N VAL A 420 11.24 -19.30 -26.76
CA VAL A 420 11.13 -18.61 -25.47
C VAL A 420 11.41 -17.12 -25.70
N LEU A 421 10.38 -16.29 -25.54
CA LEU A 421 10.54 -14.85 -25.54
C LEU A 421 11.24 -14.38 -24.27
N LEU A 422 10.80 -14.90 -23.12
CA LEU A 422 11.42 -14.69 -21.82
C LEU A 422 11.04 -15.81 -20.86
N ALA A 423 11.90 -16.03 -19.88
CA ALA A 423 11.69 -16.94 -18.76
C ALA A 423 12.18 -16.29 -17.46
N SER A 424 11.70 -16.77 -16.32
CA SER A 424 12.16 -16.31 -15.01
C SER A 424 11.94 -17.39 -13.95
N ASP A 425 12.87 -17.47 -13.00
CA ASP A 425 12.78 -18.22 -11.74
C ASP A 425 12.26 -17.36 -10.58
N THR A 426 11.84 -16.13 -10.89
CA THR A 426 11.30 -15.16 -9.94
C THR A 426 10.05 -14.52 -10.54
N VAL A 427 8.93 -15.21 -10.38
CA VAL A 427 7.61 -14.76 -10.89
C VAL A 427 6.58 -14.65 -9.78
N LEU A 428 5.51 -13.92 -10.09
CA LEU A 428 4.28 -13.81 -9.31
C LEU A 428 3.08 -14.02 -10.22
N GLY A 429 2.03 -14.57 -9.63
CA GLY A 429 0.85 -15.03 -10.32
C GLY A 429 0.88 -16.55 -10.39
N ASN A 430 -0.17 -17.09 -10.97
CA ASN A 430 -0.25 -18.51 -11.25
C ASN A 430 -1.34 -18.70 -12.29
N GLY A 431 -1.11 -19.60 -13.24
CA GLY A 431 -2.06 -19.89 -14.31
C GLY A 431 -1.45 -19.77 -15.71
N THR A 432 -2.32 -19.73 -16.71
CA THR A 432 -1.94 -19.59 -18.12
C THR A 432 -2.68 -18.43 -18.78
N VAL A 433 -2.00 -17.72 -19.69
CA VAL A 433 -2.59 -16.64 -20.50
C VAL A 433 -2.23 -16.88 -21.96
N GLU A 434 -3.24 -17.02 -22.82
CA GLU A 434 -3.08 -17.45 -24.23
C GLU A 434 -3.69 -16.46 -25.24
N ASP A 435 -4.13 -15.28 -24.80
CA ASP A 435 -4.86 -14.30 -25.62
C ASP A 435 -4.06 -13.01 -25.88
N ILE A 436 -2.83 -12.89 -25.36
CA ILE A 436 -1.98 -11.71 -25.52
C ILE A 436 -1.38 -11.66 -26.93
N ARG A 437 -1.70 -10.62 -27.70
CA ARG A 437 -1.10 -10.36 -29.03
C ARG A 437 -0.33 -9.06 -29.11
N ASP A 438 -0.60 -8.14 -28.21
CA ASP A 438 0.04 -6.83 -28.16
C ASP A 438 1.18 -6.89 -27.13
N VAL A 439 2.35 -6.37 -27.50
CA VAL A 439 3.50 -6.24 -26.59
C VAL A 439 3.94 -4.78 -26.61
N VAL A 440 4.00 -4.18 -25.43
CA VAL A 440 4.51 -2.83 -25.20
C VAL A 440 5.79 -2.96 -24.41
N TYR A 441 6.88 -2.36 -24.88
CA TYR A 441 8.15 -2.45 -24.16
C TYR A 441 8.96 -1.16 -24.22
N VAL A 442 9.70 -0.92 -23.14
CA VAL A 442 10.70 0.15 -23.05
C VAL A 442 11.94 -0.27 -23.82
N ARG A 443 12.42 0.62 -24.69
CA ARG A 443 13.60 0.35 -25.51
C ARG A 443 14.89 0.42 -24.68
N SER A 444 15.68 -0.65 -24.72
CA SER A 444 16.92 -0.78 -23.91
C SER A 444 18.00 0.23 -24.28
N ASP A 445 18.15 0.54 -25.57
CA ASP A 445 19.17 1.43 -26.12
C ASP A 445 19.00 2.91 -25.75
N SER A 446 17.76 3.31 -25.43
CA SER A 446 17.38 4.69 -25.10
C SER A 446 17.09 4.92 -23.62
N PHE A 447 17.19 3.86 -22.80
CA PHE A 447 16.79 3.92 -21.40
C PHE A 447 17.80 4.67 -20.53
N GLU A 448 17.30 5.69 -19.83
CA GLU A 448 18.01 6.35 -18.74
C GLU A 448 17.07 6.60 -17.57
N ALA A 449 17.54 6.42 -16.34
CA ALA A 449 16.74 6.58 -15.12
C ALA A 449 16.06 7.96 -15.02
N ARG A 450 16.67 9.03 -15.56
CA ARG A 450 16.07 10.37 -15.61
C ARG A 450 14.83 10.48 -16.50
N HIS A 451 14.63 9.55 -17.44
CA HIS A 451 13.50 9.55 -18.36
C HIS A 451 12.32 8.73 -17.86
N THR A 452 12.43 8.06 -16.71
CA THR A 452 11.35 7.20 -16.17
C THR A 452 10.00 7.91 -16.03
N PRO A 453 9.89 9.22 -15.67
CA PRO A 453 8.59 9.88 -15.66
C PRO A 453 8.00 10.09 -17.05
N ALA A 454 8.84 10.33 -18.07
CA ALA A 454 8.39 10.46 -19.45
C ALA A 454 7.92 9.10 -20.01
N ILE A 455 8.64 8.02 -19.68
CA ILE A 455 8.27 6.64 -20.03
C ILE A 455 6.88 6.30 -19.51
N ALA A 456 6.56 6.65 -18.26
CA ALA A 456 5.23 6.42 -17.70
C ALA A 456 4.11 7.11 -18.52
N GLY A 457 4.36 8.33 -19.02
CA GLY A 457 3.43 9.04 -19.89
C GLY A 457 3.27 8.40 -21.27
N GLU A 458 4.35 7.94 -21.88
CA GLU A 458 4.32 7.23 -23.18
C GLU A 458 3.59 5.89 -23.08
N ILE A 459 3.82 5.13 -22.00
CA ILE A 459 3.09 3.89 -21.70
C ILE A 459 1.60 4.19 -21.53
N ALA A 460 1.23 5.23 -20.79
CA ALA A 460 -0.16 5.64 -20.61
C ALA A 460 -0.85 5.94 -21.94
N ALA A 461 -0.15 6.59 -22.87
CA ALA A 461 -0.66 6.89 -24.21
C ALA A 461 -0.93 5.62 -25.04
N MET A 462 -0.10 4.57 -24.89
CA MET A 462 -0.30 3.27 -25.53
C MET A 462 -1.38 2.42 -24.84
N ASN A 463 -1.49 2.49 -23.52
CA ASN A 463 -2.50 1.77 -22.75
C ASN A 463 -3.92 2.24 -23.11
N ARG A 464 -4.13 3.55 -23.30
CA ARG A 464 -5.47 4.12 -23.53
C ARG A 464 -6.25 3.44 -24.68
N PRO A 465 -5.73 3.32 -25.92
CA PRO A 465 -6.43 2.61 -26.99
C PRO A 465 -6.56 1.10 -26.72
N LEU A 466 -5.53 0.45 -26.15
CA LEU A 466 -5.57 -0.98 -25.84
C LEU A 466 -6.66 -1.31 -24.80
N ALA A 467 -6.74 -0.52 -23.73
CA ALA A 467 -7.76 -0.65 -22.70
C ALA A 467 -9.17 -0.38 -23.26
N ALA A 468 -9.34 0.65 -24.09
CA ALA A 468 -10.62 0.96 -24.74
C ALA A 468 -11.10 -0.18 -25.68
N GLU A 469 -10.17 -0.83 -26.37
CA GLU A 469 -10.46 -2.00 -27.21
C GLU A 469 -10.55 -3.32 -26.42
N LYS A 470 -10.39 -3.29 -25.08
CA LYS A 470 -10.29 -4.47 -24.20
C LYS A 470 -9.24 -5.49 -24.64
N ARG A 471 -8.06 -5.00 -25.01
CA ARG A 471 -6.96 -5.82 -25.53
C ARG A 471 -5.90 -6.06 -24.45
N PRO A 472 -5.78 -7.30 -23.96
CA PRO A 472 -4.73 -7.63 -23.01
C PRO A 472 -3.36 -7.57 -23.70
N TYR A 473 -2.37 -7.06 -22.97
CA TYR A 473 -1.02 -6.93 -23.50
C TYR A 473 0.06 -7.33 -22.49
N LEU A 474 1.23 -7.66 -23.03
CA LEU A 474 2.48 -7.86 -22.29
C LEU A 474 3.21 -6.52 -22.19
N LEU A 475 3.58 -6.10 -20.98
CA LEU A 475 4.38 -4.89 -20.73
C LEU A 475 5.77 -5.26 -20.22
N ILE A 476 6.83 -4.76 -20.87
CA ILE A 476 8.22 -5.00 -20.48
C ILE A 476 8.94 -3.66 -20.23
N GLY A 477 9.66 -3.55 -19.13
CA GLY A 477 10.40 -2.33 -18.80
C GLY A 477 11.52 -2.57 -17.79
N PHE A 478 12.20 -1.49 -17.40
CA PHE A 478 13.38 -1.56 -16.56
C PHE A 478 13.15 -0.98 -15.17
N GLY A 479 13.68 -1.69 -14.16
CA GLY A 479 13.52 -1.33 -12.75
C GLY A 479 12.12 -1.62 -12.22
N ARG A 480 11.81 -1.06 -11.05
CA ARG A 480 10.57 -1.31 -10.30
C ARG A 480 9.40 -0.50 -10.83
N TRP A 481 8.32 -1.17 -11.20
CA TRP A 481 7.08 -0.49 -11.59
C TRP A 481 6.38 0.13 -10.38
N GLY A 482 5.84 1.34 -10.58
CA GLY A 482 5.10 2.08 -9.54
C GLY A 482 5.97 2.77 -8.49
N SER A 483 7.30 2.75 -8.64
CA SER A 483 8.20 3.48 -7.76
C SER A 483 8.18 4.98 -8.07
N SER A 484 8.00 5.82 -7.06
CA SER A 484 8.14 7.28 -7.19
C SER A 484 9.60 7.74 -7.30
N ASP A 485 10.57 6.89 -6.95
CA ASP A 485 12.00 7.18 -7.11
C ASP A 485 12.45 6.82 -8.54
N PRO A 486 12.87 7.82 -9.36
CA PRO A 486 13.32 7.61 -10.73
C PRO A 486 14.52 6.68 -10.88
N TRP A 487 15.34 6.53 -9.82
CA TRP A 487 16.51 5.65 -9.80
C TRP A 487 16.16 4.21 -9.43
N LEU A 488 14.96 3.96 -8.90
CA LEU A 488 14.46 2.62 -8.61
C LEU A 488 13.57 2.08 -9.72
N GLY A 489 12.91 2.92 -10.52
CA GLY A 489 12.14 2.43 -11.66
C GLY A 489 11.17 3.45 -12.25
N ILE A 490 10.09 2.94 -12.84
CA ILE A 490 9.15 3.73 -13.64
C ILE A 490 7.90 4.05 -12.80
N PRO A 491 7.58 5.35 -12.57
CA PRO A 491 6.47 5.80 -11.71
C PRO A 491 5.11 5.67 -12.43
N VAL A 492 4.79 4.48 -12.94
CA VAL A 492 3.45 4.21 -13.50
C VAL A 492 2.41 4.12 -12.39
N LYS A 493 1.25 4.70 -12.63
CA LYS A 493 0.04 4.45 -11.85
C LYS A 493 -0.75 3.30 -12.47
N TRP A 494 -1.62 2.67 -11.71
CA TRP A 494 -2.44 1.55 -12.22
C TRP A 494 -3.27 1.94 -13.45
N ALA A 495 -3.90 3.12 -13.43
CA ALA A 495 -4.67 3.64 -14.56
C ALA A 495 -3.88 3.74 -15.87
N GLN A 496 -2.55 3.87 -15.80
CA GLN A 496 -1.69 4.00 -16.95
C GLN A 496 -1.33 2.64 -17.58
N ILE A 497 -1.62 1.53 -16.90
CA ILE A 497 -1.29 0.17 -17.34
C ILE A 497 -2.46 -0.81 -17.15
N SER A 498 -3.69 -0.31 -17.08
CA SER A 498 -4.88 -1.10 -16.72
C SER A 498 -5.20 -2.26 -17.67
N GLY A 499 -4.67 -2.26 -18.90
CA GLY A 499 -4.82 -3.37 -19.86
C GLY A 499 -3.76 -4.46 -19.77
N VAL A 500 -2.77 -4.34 -18.88
CA VAL A 500 -1.69 -5.32 -18.75
C VAL A 500 -2.22 -6.64 -18.19
N LYS A 501 -1.83 -7.75 -18.82
CA LYS A 501 -2.05 -9.11 -18.28
C LYS A 501 -0.76 -9.84 -17.92
N THR A 502 0.35 -9.41 -18.50
CA THR A 502 1.69 -9.87 -18.10
C THR A 502 2.62 -8.67 -18.00
N LEU A 503 3.28 -8.51 -16.85
CA LEU A 503 4.20 -7.41 -16.55
C LEU A 503 5.60 -7.98 -16.33
N VAL A 504 6.61 -7.35 -16.90
CA VAL A 504 8.01 -7.78 -16.80
C VAL A 504 8.86 -6.64 -16.28
N GLU A 505 9.57 -6.89 -15.18
CA GLU A 505 10.65 -6.07 -14.67
C GLU A 505 11.98 -6.68 -15.09
N ALA A 506 12.62 -6.04 -16.06
CA ALA A 506 14.00 -6.35 -16.42
C ALA A 506 14.95 -5.48 -15.60
N THR A 507 16.09 -6.02 -15.18
CA THR A 507 17.16 -5.20 -14.57
C THR A 507 18.22 -4.83 -15.59
N LEU A 508 18.97 -3.76 -15.31
CA LEU A 508 20.18 -3.37 -16.03
C LEU A 508 21.35 -3.33 -15.05
N PRO A 509 22.61 -3.42 -15.51
CA PRO A 509 23.78 -3.29 -14.63
C PRO A 509 23.77 -1.99 -13.79
N THR A 510 23.18 -0.93 -14.34
CA THR A 510 23.05 0.39 -13.70
C THR A 510 21.79 0.54 -12.85
N MET A 511 20.85 -0.40 -12.93
CA MET A 511 19.55 -0.37 -12.24
C MET A 511 19.15 -1.80 -11.86
N ASN A 512 19.73 -2.28 -10.77
CA ASN A 512 19.45 -3.58 -10.19
C ASN A 512 18.68 -3.38 -8.89
N VAL A 513 17.36 -3.56 -8.95
CA VAL A 513 16.44 -3.19 -7.88
C VAL A 513 15.80 -4.45 -7.34
N GLU A 514 15.68 -4.56 -6.02
CA GLU A 514 15.00 -5.68 -5.38
C GLU A 514 13.49 -5.59 -5.57
N LEU A 515 12.87 -6.75 -5.77
CA LEU A 515 11.43 -6.88 -5.82
C LEU A 515 10.82 -6.54 -4.47
N SER A 516 9.69 -5.86 -4.48
CA SER A 516 8.98 -5.51 -3.27
C SER A 516 7.48 -5.74 -3.45
N GLN A 517 6.93 -6.53 -2.53
CA GLN A 517 5.51 -6.84 -2.42
C GLN A 517 4.75 -5.88 -1.49
N GLY A 518 5.41 -4.77 -1.11
CA GLY A 518 4.96 -3.85 -0.07
C GLY A 518 3.90 -2.82 -0.48
N SER A 519 3.73 -2.59 -1.79
CA SER A 519 3.01 -1.43 -2.31
C SER A 519 1.58 -1.74 -2.75
N HIS A 520 0.72 -0.71 -2.77
CA HIS A 520 -0.62 -0.80 -3.40
C HIS A 520 -0.58 -1.31 -4.84
N PHE A 521 0.47 -0.96 -5.59
CA PHE A 521 0.72 -1.48 -6.93
C PHE A 521 0.78 -3.01 -6.97
N PHE A 522 1.46 -3.62 -5.99
CA PHE A 522 1.60 -5.07 -5.89
C PHE A 522 0.26 -5.77 -5.62
N HIS A 523 -0.57 -5.20 -4.76
CA HIS A 523 -1.91 -5.74 -4.50
C HIS A 523 -2.78 -5.75 -5.77
N ASN A 524 -2.66 -4.74 -6.61
CA ASN A 524 -3.39 -4.70 -7.87
C ASN A 524 -2.93 -5.83 -8.80
N LEU A 525 -1.63 -6.08 -8.93
CA LEU A 525 -1.11 -7.20 -9.72
C LEU A 525 -1.72 -8.55 -9.28
N ALA A 526 -1.74 -8.81 -7.97
CA ALA A 526 -2.34 -10.03 -7.43
C ALA A 526 -3.86 -10.08 -7.67
N SER A 527 -4.58 -8.98 -7.46
CA SER A 527 -6.04 -8.91 -7.57
C SER A 527 -6.55 -9.08 -9.00
N PHE A 528 -5.80 -8.58 -9.98
CA PHE A 528 -6.13 -8.68 -11.40
C PHE A 528 -5.53 -9.91 -12.09
N GLN A 529 -4.88 -10.78 -11.30
CA GLN A 529 -4.17 -11.97 -11.77
C GLN A 529 -3.17 -11.62 -12.90
N VAL A 530 -2.48 -10.50 -12.75
CA VAL A 530 -1.42 -10.11 -13.68
C VAL A 530 -0.21 -11.00 -13.39
N SER A 531 0.23 -11.72 -14.41
CA SER A 531 1.46 -12.48 -14.33
C SER A 531 2.65 -11.53 -14.30
N TYR A 532 3.48 -11.61 -13.28
CA TYR A 532 4.57 -10.66 -13.07
C TYR A 532 5.91 -11.39 -13.04
N PHE A 533 6.83 -10.94 -13.89
CA PHE A 533 8.13 -11.58 -14.13
C PHE A 533 9.26 -10.64 -13.73
N SER A 534 10.24 -11.16 -13.00
CA SER A 534 11.49 -10.46 -12.75
C SER A 534 12.61 -11.11 -13.54
N VAL A 535 13.21 -10.39 -14.48
CA VAL A 535 14.29 -10.89 -15.33
C VAL A 535 15.56 -10.11 -15.04
N ARG A 536 16.49 -10.74 -14.33
CA ARG A 536 17.74 -10.07 -13.96
C ARG A 536 18.75 -10.08 -15.10
N HIS A 537 19.49 -8.99 -15.29
CA HIS A 537 20.57 -8.93 -16.28
C HIS A 537 21.72 -9.90 -16.01
N ASP A 538 21.94 -10.27 -14.74
CA ASP A 538 22.95 -11.23 -14.28
C ASP A 538 22.34 -12.63 -13.99
N GLY A 539 21.07 -12.83 -14.33
CA GLY A 539 20.35 -14.07 -14.11
C GLY A 539 20.57 -15.11 -15.22
N PRO A 540 20.09 -16.34 -15.01
CA PRO A 540 20.19 -17.42 -16.01
C PRO A 540 19.26 -17.21 -17.21
N PHE A 541 18.22 -16.38 -17.07
CA PHE A 541 17.23 -16.11 -18.11
C PHE A 541 17.31 -14.65 -18.59
N HIS A 542 16.90 -14.43 -19.84
CA HIS A 542 16.91 -13.11 -20.47
C HIS A 542 15.64 -12.91 -21.30
N VAL A 543 15.37 -11.65 -21.64
CA VAL A 543 14.37 -11.28 -22.65
C VAL A 543 15.04 -11.30 -24.02
N ASP A 544 14.39 -11.90 -25.02
CA ASP A 544 14.86 -11.86 -26.41
C ASP A 544 14.54 -10.50 -27.06
N TRP A 545 15.40 -9.52 -26.78
CA TRP A 545 15.28 -8.16 -27.33
C TRP A 545 15.40 -8.13 -28.86
N ASN A 546 16.24 -8.99 -29.44
CA ASN A 546 16.43 -9.06 -30.90
C ASN A 546 15.16 -9.54 -31.59
N TRP A 547 14.49 -10.55 -31.02
CA TRP A 547 13.21 -11.01 -31.54
C TRP A 547 12.16 -9.90 -31.51
N LEU A 548 12.05 -9.16 -30.39
CA LEU A 548 11.12 -8.02 -30.25
C LEU A 548 11.38 -6.93 -31.29
N GLU A 549 12.66 -6.57 -31.50
CA GLU A 549 13.03 -5.51 -32.44
C GLU A 549 12.70 -5.86 -33.89
N ASN A 550 12.72 -7.14 -34.25
CA ASN A 550 12.41 -7.63 -35.59
C ASN A 550 10.90 -7.77 -35.87
N GLN A 551 10.02 -7.55 -34.88
CA GLN A 551 8.58 -7.63 -35.08
C GLN A 551 8.00 -6.36 -35.74
N PRO A 552 6.90 -6.48 -36.51
CA PRO A 552 6.19 -5.34 -37.07
C PRO A 552 5.73 -4.37 -35.96
N CYS A 553 6.15 -3.12 -36.09
CA CYS A 553 5.75 -2.06 -35.16
C CYS A 553 4.36 -1.52 -35.52
N VAL A 554 3.50 -1.36 -34.50
CA VAL A 554 2.21 -0.66 -34.62
C VAL A 554 2.38 0.81 -34.35
N SER A 555 3.09 1.15 -33.27
CA SER A 555 3.43 2.53 -32.91
C SER A 555 4.71 2.58 -32.12
N GLU A 556 5.46 3.67 -32.28
CA GLU A 556 6.75 3.87 -31.63
C GLU A 556 6.89 5.33 -31.18
N THR A 557 7.42 5.50 -29.98
CA THR A 557 7.85 6.78 -29.40
C THR A 557 9.36 6.71 -29.16
N PRO A 558 10.03 7.79 -28.72
CA PRO A 558 11.46 7.77 -28.48
C PRO A 558 11.91 6.72 -27.46
N LEU A 559 11.07 6.36 -26.48
CA LEU A 559 11.45 5.47 -25.37
C LEU A 559 10.65 4.16 -25.32
N VAL A 560 9.48 4.10 -25.97
CA VAL A 560 8.56 2.95 -25.88
C VAL A 560 8.17 2.48 -27.28
N ARG A 561 8.05 1.16 -27.45
CA ARG A 561 7.61 0.54 -28.69
C ARG A 561 6.44 -0.40 -28.44
N HIS A 562 5.45 -0.35 -29.33
CA HIS A 562 4.31 -1.25 -29.36
C HIS A 562 4.34 -2.09 -30.63
N ILE A 563 4.32 -3.41 -30.45
CA ILE A 563 4.26 -4.40 -31.52
C ILE A 563 2.99 -5.23 -31.39
N ARG A 564 2.57 -5.81 -32.51
CA ARG A 564 1.41 -6.70 -32.57
C ARG A 564 1.73 -7.96 -33.34
N LEU A 565 1.49 -9.07 -32.68
CA LEU A 565 1.75 -10.40 -33.19
C LEU A 565 0.55 -10.92 -33.97
N THR A 566 0.83 -11.74 -34.97
CA THR A 566 -0.21 -12.43 -35.75
C THR A 566 -0.86 -13.56 -34.95
N LYS A 567 -0.06 -14.20 -34.10
CA LYS A 567 -0.47 -15.25 -33.17
C LYS A 567 -0.26 -14.81 -31.72
N PRO A 568 -1.08 -15.28 -30.77
CA PRO A 568 -0.90 -14.90 -29.38
C PRO A 568 0.36 -15.52 -28.76
N LEU A 569 0.85 -14.88 -27.71
CA LEU A 569 1.83 -15.42 -26.79
C LEU A 569 1.17 -16.43 -25.86
N HIS A 570 1.95 -17.41 -25.44
CA HIS A 570 1.57 -18.38 -24.43
C HIS A 570 2.36 -18.10 -23.16
N VAL A 571 1.70 -17.56 -22.15
CA VAL A 571 2.29 -17.26 -20.84
C VAL A 571 1.89 -18.35 -19.86
N ARG A 572 2.88 -18.93 -19.17
CA ARG A 572 2.65 -19.92 -18.11
C ARG A 572 3.41 -19.49 -16.87
N VAL A 573 2.74 -19.52 -15.72
CA VAL A 573 3.32 -19.14 -14.43
C VAL A 573 2.95 -20.19 -13.37
N ASP A 574 3.98 -20.76 -12.76
CA ASP A 574 3.89 -21.59 -11.56
C ASP A 574 4.41 -20.78 -10.36
N GLY A 575 3.47 -20.25 -9.58
CA GLY A 575 3.79 -19.45 -8.40
C GLY A 575 4.37 -20.27 -7.24
N ARG A 576 4.23 -21.61 -7.25
CA ARG A 576 4.76 -22.50 -6.19
C ARG A 576 6.24 -22.77 -6.40
N SER A 577 6.64 -23.09 -7.64
CA SER A 577 8.06 -23.23 -8.00
C SER A 577 8.73 -21.88 -8.29
N ARG A 578 7.93 -20.82 -8.44
CA ARG A 578 8.34 -19.46 -8.88
C ARG A 578 8.91 -19.46 -10.29
N GLN A 579 8.53 -20.43 -11.11
CA GLN A 579 8.95 -20.49 -12.51
C GLN A 579 7.86 -19.90 -13.40
N GLY A 580 8.28 -19.16 -14.42
CA GLY A 580 7.39 -18.72 -15.48
C GLY A 580 8.09 -18.65 -16.80
N VAL A 581 7.31 -18.79 -17.86
CA VAL A 581 7.80 -18.69 -19.23
C VAL A 581 6.77 -18.02 -20.14
N VAL A 582 7.26 -17.27 -21.11
CA VAL A 582 6.47 -16.70 -22.22
C VAL A 582 7.00 -17.27 -23.52
N HIS A 583 6.15 -18.01 -24.24
CA HIS A 583 6.47 -18.55 -25.54
C HIS A 583 5.82 -17.73 -26.66
N HIS A 584 6.54 -17.61 -27.76
CA HIS A 584 5.98 -17.20 -29.04
C HIS A 584 5.86 -18.41 -29.99
N GLU A 585 4.90 -18.35 -30.90
CA GLU A 585 4.68 -19.43 -31.89
C GLU A 585 5.57 -19.37 -33.13
#